data_AF-A0A0R3DGZ0-F1
#
_entry.id   AF-A0A0R3DGZ0-F1
#
_cell.length_a   1.000
_cell.length_b   1.000
_cell.length_c   1.000
_cell.angle_alpha   90.00
_cell.angle_beta   90.00
_cell.angle_gamma   90.00
#
_symmetry.space_group_name_H-M   'P 1'
#
loop_
_entity.id
_entity.type
_entity.pdbx_description
1 polymer ?
#
loop_
_entity_poly.entity_id
_entity_poly.type
_entity_poly.pdbx_seq_one_letter_code
_entity_poly.pdbx_strand_id
1 'polypeptide(L)' 'MPLDFDLTKTLDEHLVEFRKYLESIDPECTKILFDNLGTLKGDGNPTRARANRATFNAAVLSQLKALTPKKAGS' A
#
# COMPACT_ATOMS: atom_id res chain seq x y z
N MET A 1 11.75 -3.19 -14.55
CA MET A 1 12.19 -1.83 -14.91
C MET A 1 12.21 -1.01 -13.62
N PRO A 2 13.29 -0.30 -13.27
CA PRO A 2 13.26 0.57 -12.10
C PRO A 2 12.19 1.65 -12.31
N LEU A 3 11.49 2.01 -11.23
CA LEU A 3 10.56 3.14 -11.25
C LEU A 3 11.37 4.42 -11.46
N ASP A 4 11.21 5.07 -12.61
CA ASP A 4 11.88 6.33 -12.90
C ASP A 4 10.95 7.50 -12.52
N PHE A 5 11.45 8.42 -11.68
CA PHE A 5 10.65 9.51 -11.13
C PHE A 5 10.77 10.75 -12.02
N ASP A 6 9.94 10.79 -13.05
CA ASP A 6 9.80 11.92 -13.97
C ASP A 6 9.04 13.09 -13.35
N LEU A 7 9.74 14.19 -13.05
CA LEU A 7 9.17 15.39 -12.43
C LEU A 7 8.11 16.11 -13.30
N THR A 8 7.95 15.75 -14.57
CA THR A 8 6.92 16.32 -15.44
C THR A 8 5.54 15.67 -15.25
N LYS A 9 5.50 14.51 -14.59
CA LYS A 9 4.25 13.78 -14.32
C LYS A 9 3.55 14.29 -13.08
N THR A 10 2.23 14.16 -13.11
CA THR A 10 1.36 14.39 -11.96
C THR A 10 1.51 13.28 -10.92
N LEU A 11 1.07 13.55 -9.69
CA LEU A 11 1.02 12.54 -8.64
C LEU A 11 0.20 11.31 -9.06
N ASP A 12 -0.93 11.52 -9.76
CA ASP A 12 -1.80 10.43 -10.19
C ASP A 12 -1.12 9.54 -11.24
N GLU A 13 -0.36 10.12 -12.17
CA GLU A 13 0.44 9.38 -13.15
C GLU A 13 1.52 8.54 -12.47
N HIS A 14 2.24 9.10 -11.49
CA HIS A 14 3.20 8.34 -10.70
C HIS A 14 2.55 7.23 -9.88
N LEU A 15 1.36 7.43 -9.33
CA LEU A 15 0.64 6.39 -8.60
C LEU A 15 0.25 5.23 -9.52
N VAL A 16 -0.14 5.51 -10.77
CA VAL A 16 -0.44 4.48 -11.77
C VAL A 16 0.82 3.68 -12.13
N GLU A 17 1.95 4.33 -12.35
CA GLU A 17 3.22 3.67 -12.67
C GLU A 17 3.75 2.86 -11.49
N PHE A 18 3.67 3.43 -10.28
CA PHE A 18 4.04 2.76 -9.05
C PHE A 18 3.19 1.51 -8.82
N ARG A 19 1.87 1.61 -9.07
CA ARG A 19 0.98 0.45 -8.99
C ARG A 19 1.40 -0.65 -9.95
N LYS A 20 1.62 -0.33 -11.23
CA LYS A 20 2.06 -1.32 -12.24
C LYS A 20 3.38 -1.98 -11.87
N TYR A 21 4.33 -1.19 -11.36
CA TYR A 21 5.62 -1.71 -10.90
C TYR A 21 5.43 -2.70 -9.74
N LEU A 22 4.65 -2.35 -8.73
CA LEU A 22 4.39 -3.23 -7.60
C LEU A 22 3.60 -4.49 -8.00
N GLU A 23 2.60 -4.36 -8.89
CA GLU A 23 1.83 -5.50 -9.43
C GLU A 23 2.74 -6.52 -10.13
N SER A 24 3.86 -6.06 -10.73
CA SER A 24 4.86 -6.95 -11.34
C SER A 24 5.74 -7.71 -10.34
N ILE A 25 5.81 -7.25 -9.08
CA ILE A 25 6.56 -7.90 -8.01
C ILE A 25 5.67 -8.90 -7.28
N ASP A 26 4.52 -8.43 -6.79
CA ASP A 26 3.55 -9.23 -6.05
C ASP A 26 2.15 -8.61 -6.20
N PRO A 27 1.27 -9.18 -7.03
CA PRO A 27 -0.05 -8.61 -7.29
C PRO A 27 -0.97 -8.68 -6.05
N GLU A 28 -0.80 -9.66 -5.18
CA GLU A 28 -1.65 -9.83 -4.00
C GLU A 28 -1.29 -8.80 -2.92
N CYS A 29 0.01 -8.64 -2.63
CA CYS A 29 0.50 -7.59 -1.73
C CYS A 29 0.22 -6.20 -2.29
N THR A 30 0.30 -6.01 -3.61
CA THR A 30 -0.03 -4.73 -4.24
C THR A 30 -1.50 -4.38 -4.07
N LYS A 31 -2.40 -5.36 -4.27
CA LYS A 31 -3.83 -5.17 -4.01
C LYS A 31 -4.08 -4.73 -2.57
N ILE A 32 -3.49 -5.40 -1.58
CA ILE A 32 -3.61 -5.02 -0.16
C ILE A 32 -3.14 -3.58 0.06
N LEU A 33 -1.99 -3.20 -0.48
CA LEU A 33 -1.45 -1.85 -0.30
C LEU A 33 -2.41 -0.78 -0.85
N PHE A 34 -2.87 -0.95 -2.09
CA PHE A 34 -3.71 0.05 -2.76
C PHE A 34 -5.14 0.09 -2.23
N ASP A 35 -5.71 -1.04 -1.80
CA ASP A 35 -7.03 -1.09 -1.15
C ASP A 35 -7.04 -0.31 0.17
N ASN A 36 -5.88 -0.20 0.85
CA ASN A 36 -5.77 0.49 2.14
C ASN A 36 -5.15 1.89 2.04
N LEU A 37 -4.57 2.29 0.91
CA LEU A 37 -3.84 3.56 0.75
C LEU A 37 -4.70 4.80 1.07
N GLY A 38 -6.01 4.70 0.80
CA GLY A 38 -6.98 5.75 1.10
C GLY A 38 -7.08 6.10 2.58
N THR A 39 -6.76 5.17 3.49
CA THR A 39 -6.75 5.41 4.94
C THR A 39 -5.67 6.40 5.37
N LEU A 40 -4.62 6.57 4.55
CA LEU A 40 -3.51 7.48 4.81
C LEU A 40 -3.78 8.91 4.32
N LYS A 41 -4.91 9.17 3.63
CA LYS A 41 -5.31 10.54 3.27
C LYS A 41 -5.54 11.33 4.56
N GLY A 42 -4.59 12.22 4.85
CA GLY A 42 -4.64 13.09 6.01
C GLY A 42 -5.43 14.36 5.73
N ASP A 43 -5.99 14.94 6.79
CA ASP A 43 -6.67 16.22 6.80
C ASP A 43 -5.82 17.33 7.44
N GLY A 44 -4.50 17.13 7.47
CA GLY A 44 -3.53 18.05 8.07
C GLY A 44 -3.39 17.94 9.59
N ASN A 45 -4.18 17.10 10.29
CA ASN A 45 -4.08 16.93 11.74
C ASN A 45 -3.06 15.83 12.13
N PRO A 46 -1.98 16.14 12.87
CA PRO A 46 -0.94 15.17 13.23
C PRO A 46 -1.43 14.01 14.11
N THR A 47 -2.38 14.27 15.02
CA THR A 47 -2.95 13.27 15.93
C THR A 47 -3.80 12.28 15.14
N ARG A 48 -4.62 12.77 14.19
CA ARG A 48 -5.39 11.91 13.29
C ARG A 48 -4.49 11.16 12.31
N ALA A 49 -3.39 11.76 11.85
CA ALA A 49 -2.41 11.05 11.03
C ALA A 49 -1.80 9.83 11.76
N ARG A 50 -1.57 9.92 13.08
CA ARG A 50 -1.12 8.75 13.86
C ARG A 50 -2.20 7.67 13.94
N ALA A 51 -3.45 8.04 14.20
CA ALA A 51 -4.57 7.10 14.25
C ALA A 51 -4.77 6.40 12.90
N ASN A 52 -4.78 7.18 11.80
CA ASN A 52 -4.91 6.68 10.43
C ASN A 52 -3.80 5.66 10.07
N ARG A 53 -2.55 5.93 10.46
CA ARG A 53 -1.45 4.98 10.29
C ARG A 53 -1.67 3.68 11.08
N ALA A 54 -2.22 3.76 12.29
CA ALA A 54 -2.52 2.57 13.08
C ALA A 54 -3.62 1.73 12.40
N THR A 55 -4.67 2.38 11.89
CA THR A 55 -5.75 1.73 11.12
C THR A 55 -5.22 1.07 9.86
N PHE A 56 -4.40 1.79 9.08
CA PHE A 56 -3.72 1.27 7.89
C PHE A 56 -2.91 0.00 8.21
N ASN A 57 -2.02 0.08 9.21
CA ASN A 57 -1.15 -1.03 9.59
C ASN A 57 -1.95 -2.26 10.06
N ALA A 58 -3.04 -2.05 10.81
CA ALA A 58 -3.89 -3.14 11.28
C ALA A 58 -4.61 -3.84 10.12
N ALA A 59 -5.15 -3.08 9.17
CA ALA A 59 -5.85 -3.63 8.01
C ALA A 59 -4.90 -4.40 7.09
N VAL A 60 -3.73 -3.82 6.79
CA VAL A 60 -2.67 -4.47 5.99
C VAL A 60 -2.20 -5.77 6.67
N LEU A 61 -1.90 -5.74 7.98
CA LEU A 61 -1.46 -6.93 8.70
C LEU A 61 -2.52 -8.04 8.68
N SER A 62 -3.80 -7.68 8.83
CA SER A 62 -4.91 -8.64 8.78
C SER A 62 -5.01 -9.32 7.42
N GLN A 63 -4.90 -8.55 6.33
CA GLN A 63 -5.00 -9.10 4.98
C GLN A 63 -3.76 -9.91 4.60
N LEU A 64 -2.55 -9.48 5.02
CA LEU A 64 -1.32 -10.26 4.82
C LEU A 64 -1.37 -11.60 5.55
N LYS A 65 -1.94 -11.64 6.77
CA LYS A 65 -2.17 -12.89 7.51
C LYS A 65 -3.16 -13.82 6.79
N ALA A 66 -4.12 -13.28 6.06
CA ALA A 66 -5.06 -14.06 5.26
C ALA A 66 -4.43 -14.59 3.96
N LEU A 67 -3.47 -13.86 3.38
CA LEU A 67 -2.70 -14.31 2.21
C LEU A 67 -1.66 -15.37 2.55
N THR A 68 -1.08 -15.35 3.76
CA THR A 68 -0.13 -16.40 4.14
C THR A 68 -0.90 -17.69 4.35
N PRO A 69 -0.77 -18.72 3.49
CA PRO A 69 -1.25 -20.04 3.87
C PRO A 69 -0.50 -20.38 5.15
N LYS A 70 -1.25 -20.74 6.19
CA LYS A 70 -0.75 -21.28 7.46
C LYS A 70 0.52 -22.08 7.15
N LYS A 71 1.70 -21.57 7.53
CA LYS A 71 2.90 -22.41 7.49
C LYS A 71 2.54 -23.64 8.31
N ALA A 72 2.53 -24.76 7.61
CA ALA A 72 2.33 -26.08 8.15
C ALA A 72 3.18 -26.22 9.42
N GLY A 73 2.64 -26.95 10.39
CA GLY A 73 3.46 -27.40 11.51
C GLY A 73 4.77 -27.97 10.98
N SER A 74 5.86 -27.53 11.57
CA SER A 74 7.12 -28.23 11.58
C SER A 74 7.80 -27.97 12.90
#